data_AF-A0A959HW48-F1
#
_entry.id   AF-A0A959HW48-F1
#
_cell.length_a   1.000
_cell.length_b   1.000
_cell.length_c   1.000
_cell.angle_alpha   90.00
_cell.angle_beta   90.00
_cell.angle_gamma   90.00
#
_symmetry.space_group_name_H-M   'P 1'
#
loop_
_entity.id
_entity.type
_entity.pdbx_description
1 polymer ?
#
loop_
_entity_poly.entity_id
_entity_poly.type
_entity_poly.pdbx_seq_one_letter_code
_entity_poly.pdbx_strand_id
1 'polypeptide(L)'
;MRYFLTTLYGRSEILFLFGAVCLLAALVFITLTRYSDTQVMGVNAWYKPFKFALSIGIFCWTMGWYTGYLDGGPGLRTYAWAMVILLGFELVYIALQAGRGQLSHFNDSSPAYAGLYAAMAVAATAVALWTAFIGLLFVRKDFPGLPDHYVWGIRTGIVIFVVFALEGFVMGSRMSHTIGGPDGGPGLPVVNWSTRYGDPRIAHFIGM
;
A
#
# COMPACT_ATOMS: atom_id res chain seq x y z
N MET A 1 2.60 2.14 24.56
CA MET A 1 1.71 2.67 23.50
C MET A 1 1.70 4.20 23.44
N ARG A 2 1.43 4.93 24.53
CA ARG A 2 1.41 6.42 24.51
C ARG A 2 2.69 7.04 23.95
N TYR A 3 3.86 6.60 24.40
CA TYR A 3 5.15 7.09 23.90
C TYR A 3 5.29 6.97 22.38
N PHE A 4 5.01 5.80 21.82
CA PHE A 4 5.09 5.55 20.37
C PHE A 4 4.20 6.53 19.59
N LEU A 5 2.92 6.66 19.98
CA LEU A 5 1.97 7.53 19.28
C LEU A 5 2.37 9.01 19.38
N THR A 6 2.79 9.48 20.56
CA THR A 6 3.24 10.87 20.74
C THR A 6 4.50 11.17 19.95
N THR A 7 5.47 10.24 19.92
CA THR A 7 6.70 10.39 19.16
C THR A 7 6.45 10.38 17.67
N LEU A 8 5.60 9.48 17.18
CA LEU A 8 5.26 9.39 15.77
C LEU A 8 4.54 10.66 15.28
N TYR A 9 3.56 11.14 16.05
CA TYR A 9 2.87 12.41 15.75
C TYR A 9 3.85 13.59 15.72
N GLY A 10 4.77 13.67 16.68
CA GLY A 10 5.80 14.72 16.70
C GLY A 10 6.81 14.63 15.55
N ARG A 11 7.08 13.42 15.02
CA ARG A 11 7.97 13.20 13.86
C ARG A 11 7.32 13.57 12.54
N SER A 12 6.06 13.19 12.35
CA SER A 12 5.30 13.50 11.14
C SER A 12 3.80 13.50 11.42
N GLU A 13 3.27 14.68 11.73
CA GLU A 13 1.83 14.87 11.94
C GLU A 13 1.00 14.41 10.73
N ILE A 14 1.44 14.77 9.52
CA ILE A 14 0.72 14.49 8.27
C ILE A 14 0.55 12.98 8.06
N LEU A 15 1.65 12.22 8.15
CA LEU A 15 1.61 10.77 7.96
C LEU A 15 0.92 10.06 9.13
N PHE A 16 1.04 10.58 10.35
CA PHE A 16 0.32 10.06 11.50
C PHE A 16 -1.20 10.16 11.29
N LEU A 17 -1.69 11.37 10.96
CA LEU A 17 -3.12 11.63 10.80
C LEU A 17 -3.70 10.84 9.62
N PHE A 18 -3.04 10.87 8.47
CA PHE A 18 -3.49 10.11 7.31
C PHE A 18 -3.45 8.59 7.57
N GLY A 19 -2.41 8.09 8.22
CA GLY A 19 -2.33 6.69 8.64
C GLY A 19 -3.47 6.31 9.59
N ALA A 20 -3.79 7.17 10.57
CA ALA A 20 -4.91 6.95 11.48
C ALA A 20 -6.27 6.92 10.75
N VAL A 21 -6.48 7.83 9.79
CA VAL A 21 -7.67 7.82 8.92
C VAL A 21 -7.75 6.51 8.13
N CYS A 22 -6.64 6.03 7.57
CA CYS A 22 -6.61 4.75 6.84
C CYS A 22 -6.90 3.55 7.76
N LEU A 23 -6.36 3.52 8.98
CA LEU A 23 -6.66 2.46 9.95
C LEU A 23 -8.14 2.47 10.38
N LEU A 24 -8.73 3.65 10.58
CA LEU A 24 -10.17 3.78 10.83
C LEU A 24 -11.00 3.32 9.62
N ALA A 25 -10.59 3.69 8.41
CA ALA A 25 -11.23 3.22 7.18
C ALA A 25 -11.13 1.70 7.03
N ALA A 26 -10.01 1.09 7.43
CA ALA A 26 -9.87 -0.37 7.46
C ALA A 26 -10.91 -1.02 8.39
N LEU A 27 -11.13 -0.45 9.59
CA LEU A 27 -12.17 -0.92 10.51
C LEU A 27 -13.58 -0.80 9.92
N VAL A 28 -13.86 0.29 9.19
CA VAL A 28 -15.13 0.46 8.47
C VAL A 28 -15.27 -0.59 7.38
N PHE A 29 -14.26 -0.77 6.52
CA PHE A 29 -14.35 -1.70 5.39
C PHE A 29 -14.46 -3.15 5.84
N ILE A 30 -13.74 -3.59 6.88
CA ILE A 30 -13.91 -4.95 7.39
C ILE A 30 -15.30 -5.14 7.99
N THR A 31 -15.87 -4.12 8.63
CA THR A 31 -17.25 -4.16 9.15
C THR A 31 -18.26 -4.27 8.00
N LEU A 32 -18.06 -3.54 6.89
CA LEU A 32 -18.92 -3.62 5.70
C LEU A 32 -18.94 -5.00 5.06
N THR A 33 -17.90 -5.83 5.22
CA THR A 33 -17.94 -7.22 4.73
C THR A 33 -19.05 -8.07 5.36
N ARG A 34 -19.58 -7.64 6.53
CA ARG A 34 -20.66 -8.32 7.24
C ARG A 34 -22.06 -7.88 6.80
N TYR A 35 -22.16 -6.70 6.16
CA TYR A 35 -23.43 -6.06 5.84
C TYR A 35 -23.66 -5.88 4.33
N SER A 36 -22.65 -6.12 3.51
CA SER A 36 -22.72 -5.99 2.06
C SER A 36 -22.46 -7.32 1.40
N ASP A 37 -23.41 -7.76 0.56
CA ASP A 37 -23.29 -8.93 -0.30
C ASP A 37 -22.64 -8.61 -1.65
N THR A 38 -22.17 -7.38 -1.85
CA THR A 38 -21.52 -6.97 -3.10
C THR A 38 -20.26 -7.80 -3.33
N GLN A 39 -20.16 -8.44 -4.48
CA GLN A 39 -19.03 -9.26 -4.85
C GLN A 39 -18.27 -8.71 -6.04
N VAL A 40 -16.96 -8.95 -6.05
CA VAL A 40 -16.09 -8.74 -7.20
C VAL A 40 -15.24 -10.01 -7.33
N MET A 41 -15.30 -10.68 -8.48
CA MET A 41 -14.59 -11.95 -8.73
C MET A 41 -14.92 -13.05 -7.68
N GLY A 42 -16.19 -13.17 -7.28
CA GLY A 42 -16.65 -14.22 -6.37
C GLY A 42 -16.26 -14.04 -4.90
N VAL A 43 -15.69 -12.88 -4.53
CA VAL A 43 -15.37 -12.54 -3.13
C VAL A 43 -16.02 -11.22 -2.73
N ASN A 44 -16.23 -11.02 -1.43
CA ASN A 44 -16.79 -9.77 -0.91
C ASN A 44 -15.94 -8.57 -1.34
N ALA A 45 -16.58 -7.58 -1.95
CA ALA A 45 -15.92 -6.43 -2.56
C ALA A 45 -15.12 -5.60 -1.54
N TRP A 46 -15.54 -5.57 -0.27
CA TRP A 46 -14.92 -4.76 0.78
C TRP A 46 -13.63 -5.33 1.35
N TYR A 47 -13.29 -6.60 1.07
CA TYR A 47 -11.98 -7.15 1.47
C TYR A 47 -10.81 -6.41 0.81
N LYS A 48 -10.96 -5.94 -0.43
CA LYS A 48 -9.87 -5.20 -1.11
C LYS A 48 -9.64 -3.82 -0.47
N PRO A 49 -10.64 -2.94 -0.32
CA PRO A 49 -10.50 -1.68 0.43
C PRO A 49 -9.93 -1.89 1.83
N PHE A 50 -10.38 -2.91 2.58
CA PHE A 50 -9.85 -3.23 3.90
C PHE A 50 -8.33 -3.46 3.89
N LYS A 51 -7.84 -4.35 3.02
CA LYS A 51 -6.42 -4.68 2.93
C LYS A 51 -5.57 -3.47 2.53
N PHE A 52 -6.05 -2.69 1.57
CA PHE A 52 -5.36 -1.47 1.13
C PHE A 52 -5.32 -0.42 2.24
N ALA A 53 -6.44 -0.14 2.91
CA ALA A 53 -6.50 0.81 4.01
C ALA A 53 -5.57 0.42 5.17
N LEU A 54 -5.55 -0.87 5.52
CA LEU A 54 -4.70 -1.40 6.57
C LEU A 54 -3.21 -1.25 6.22
N SER A 55 -2.81 -1.69 5.02
CA SER A 55 -1.42 -1.58 4.54
C SER A 55 -0.97 -0.12 4.44
N ILE A 56 -1.76 0.76 3.82
CA ILE A 56 -1.47 2.20 3.73
C ILE A 56 -1.31 2.82 5.13
N GLY A 57 -2.19 2.47 6.06
CA GLY A 57 -2.12 2.95 7.45
C GLY A 57 -0.80 2.57 8.13
N ILE A 58 -0.42 1.30 8.03
CA ILE A 58 0.84 0.77 8.58
C ILE A 58 2.03 1.41 7.88
N PHE A 59 2.01 1.49 6.55
CA PHE A 59 3.06 2.12 5.75
C PHE A 59 3.29 3.58 6.15
N CYS A 60 2.22 4.38 6.26
CA CYS A 60 2.35 5.79 6.63
C CYS A 60 2.93 5.96 8.04
N TRP A 61 2.54 5.13 9.00
CA TRP A 61 3.12 5.15 10.34
C TRP A 61 4.58 4.70 10.36
N THR A 62 4.94 3.65 9.62
CA THR A 62 6.32 3.20 9.46
C THR A 62 7.19 4.28 8.81
N MET A 63 6.73 4.89 7.72
CA MET A 63 7.48 5.94 7.04
C MET A 63 7.54 7.24 7.85
N GLY A 64 6.48 7.58 8.59
CA GLY A 64 6.50 8.69 9.55
C GLY A 64 7.52 8.45 10.67
N TRP A 65 7.69 7.20 11.10
CA TRP A 65 8.72 6.82 12.06
C TRP A 65 10.13 6.95 11.46
N TYR A 66 10.36 6.40 10.27
CA TYR A 66 11.67 6.44 9.59
C TYR A 66 12.09 7.86 9.25
N THR A 67 11.22 8.63 8.61
CA THR A 67 11.54 10.00 8.19
C THR A 67 11.89 10.92 9.37
N GLY A 68 11.40 10.63 10.58
CA GLY A 68 11.80 11.36 11.78
C GLY A 68 13.28 11.22 12.20
N TYR A 69 14.04 10.28 11.62
CA TYR A 69 15.50 10.20 11.80
C TYR A 69 16.29 11.00 10.76
N LEU A 70 15.64 11.36 9.66
CA LEU A 70 16.21 12.22 8.65
C LEU A 70 15.95 13.66 9.10
N ASP A 71 16.99 14.41 9.46
CA ASP A 71 16.86 15.81 9.92
C ASP A 71 15.93 16.54 8.96
N GLY A 72 14.94 17.27 9.48
CA GLY A 72 13.74 17.84 8.82
C GLY A 72 13.97 18.70 7.58
N GLY A 73 14.75 18.21 6.62
CA GLY A 73 15.20 18.90 5.44
C GLY A 73 14.05 19.19 4.49
N PRO A 74 14.28 20.10 3.52
CA PRO A 74 13.22 20.73 2.72
C PRO A 74 12.38 19.80 1.82
N GLY A 75 12.49 18.47 1.93
CA GLY A 75 11.72 17.49 1.14
C GLY A 75 10.79 16.57 1.94
N LEU A 76 10.94 16.45 3.27
CA LEU A 76 10.18 15.44 4.04
C LEU A 76 8.69 15.78 4.18
N ARG A 77 8.36 17.06 4.32
CA ARG A 77 6.96 17.52 4.30
C ARG A 77 6.32 17.28 2.94
N THR A 78 7.08 17.50 1.85
CA THR A 78 6.62 17.24 0.49
C THR A 78 6.38 15.75 0.27
N TYR A 79 7.31 14.89 0.72
CA TYR A 79 7.13 13.44 0.73
C TYR A 79 5.86 13.03 1.46
N ALA A 80 5.63 13.56 2.67
CA ALA A 80 4.44 13.25 3.46
C ALA A 80 3.15 13.58 2.71
N TRP A 81 3.03 14.79 2.14
CA TRP A 81 1.86 15.17 1.34
C TRP A 81 1.74 14.36 0.05
N ALA A 82 2.85 14.00 -0.60
CA ALA A 82 2.83 13.12 -1.76
C ALA A 82 2.24 11.75 -1.41
N MET A 83 2.61 11.16 -0.26
CA MET A 83 2.02 9.89 0.18
C MET A 83 0.51 10.03 0.43
N VAL A 84 0.07 11.13 1.06
CA VAL A 84 -1.36 11.41 1.27
C VAL A 84 -2.12 11.46 -0.04
N ILE A 85 -1.61 12.19 -1.03
CA ILE A 85 -2.28 12.37 -2.33
C ILE A 85 -2.29 11.07 -3.12
N LEU A 86 -1.14 10.42 -3.28
CA LEU A 86 -0.99 9.23 -4.12
C LEU A 86 -1.73 8.02 -3.53
N LEU A 87 -1.51 7.73 -2.24
CA LEU A 87 -2.18 6.60 -1.57
C LEU A 87 -3.65 6.91 -1.24
N GLY A 88 -3.99 8.19 -1.03
CA GLY A 88 -5.37 8.62 -0.87
C GLY A 88 -6.18 8.42 -2.14
N PHE A 89 -5.62 8.79 -3.30
CA PHE A 89 -6.22 8.52 -4.61
C PHE A 89 -6.51 7.03 -4.81
N GLU A 90 -5.49 6.19 -4.58
CA GLU A 90 -5.59 4.72 -4.62
C GLU A 90 -6.76 4.22 -3.75
N LEU A 91 -6.77 4.59 -2.48
CA LEU A 91 -7.74 4.07 -1.53
C LEU A 91 -9.16 4.52 -1.84
N VAL A 92 -9.34 5.81 -2.17
CA VAL A 92 -10.65 6.36 -2.54
C VAL A 92 -11.18 5.68 -3.78
N TYR A 93 -10.37 5.54 -4.84
CA TYR A 93 -10.82 4.91 -6.07
C TYR A 93 -11.14 3.42 -5.87
N ILE A 94 -10.32 2.69 -5.10
CA ILE A 94 -10.59 1.28 -4.75
C ILE A 94 -11.91 1.13 -3.98
N ALA A 95 -12.16 1.99 -2.99
CA ALA A 95 -13.39 1.97 -2.21
C ALA A 95 -14.63 2.29 -3.07
N LEU A 96 -14.54 3.29 -3.95
CA LEU A 96 -15.61 3.63 -4.88
C LEU A 96 -15.96 2.46 -5.81
N GLN A 97 -14.95 1.80 -6.40
CA GLN A 97 -15.19 0.66 -7.29
C GLN A 97 -15.73 -0.55 -6.54
N ALA A 98 -15.27 -0.80 -5.31
CA ALA A 98 -15.83 -1.85 -4.45
C ALA A 98 -17.32 -1.62 -4.17
N GLY A 99 -17.72 -0.39 -3.84
CA GLY A 99 -19.12 -0.04 -3.63
C GLY A 99 -20.01 -0.23 -4.87
N ARG A 100 -19.41 -0.15 -6.06
CA ARG A 100 -20.10 -0.38 -7.35
C ARG A 100 -20.05 -1.84 -7.82
N GLY A 101 -19.39 -2.74 -7.08
CA GLY A 101 -19.16 -4.11 -7.53
C GLY A 101 -18.29 -4.19 -8.78
N GLN A 102 -17.36 -3.24 -8.95
CA GLN A 102 -16.50 -3.12 -10.12
C GLN A 102 -15.04 -3.38 -9.78
N LEU A 103 -14.27 -3.79 -10.78
CA LEU A 103 -12.82 -3.86 -10.69
C LEU A 103 -12.22 -2.44 -10.65
N SER A 104 -11.26 -2.22 -9.75
CA SER A 104 -10.39 -1.03 -9.77
C SER A 104 -9.10 -1.25 -10.56
N HIS A 105 -8.50 -2.44 -10.43
CA HIS A 105 -7.36 -2.85 -11.24
C HIS A 105 -7.84 -3.76 -12.36
N PHE A 106 -7.19 -3.69 -13.53
CA PHE A 106 -7.56 -4.44 -14.75
C PHE A 106 -8.91 -4.06 -15.37
N ASN A 107 -9.51 -2.93 -14.95
CA ASN A 107 -10.76 -2.47 -15.52
C ASN A 107 -10.51 -1.66 -16.80
N ASP A 108 -10.56 -2.35 -17.93
CA ASP A 108 -10.40 -1.77 -19.26
C ASP A 108 -11.74 -1.69 -20.03
N SER A 109 -12.85 -1.65 -19.31
CA SER A 109 -14.19 -1.63 -19.94
C SER A 109 -14.54 -0.31 -20.61
N SER A 110 -13.80 0.77 -20.31
CA SER A 110 -13.91 2.06 -20.99
C SER A 110 -12.58 2.82 -20.95
N PRO A 111 -12.33 3.77 -21.87
CA PRO A 111 -11.10 4.59 -21.84
C PRO A 111 -10.90 5.33 -20.52
N ALA A 112 -11.99 5.73 -19.84
CA ALA A 112 -11.92 6.39 -18.55
C ALA A 112 -11.41 5.44 -17.44
N TYR A 113 -11.90 4.20 -17.40
CA TYR A 113 -11.43 3.21 -16.42
C TYR A 113 -10.02 2.72 -16.71
N ALA A 114 -9.67 2.56 -17.99
CA ALA A 114 -8.30 2.28 -18.42
C ALA A 114 -7.34 3.36 -17.93
N GLY A 115 -7.71 4.64 -18.12
CA GLY A 115 -6.94 5.79 -17.66
C GLY A 115 -6.79 5.83 -16.13
N LEU A 116 -7.85 5.51 -15.38
CA LEU A 116 -7.80 5.43 -13.91
C LEU A 116 -6.90 4.29 -13.44
N TYR A 117 -6.98 3.11 -14.06
CA TYR A 117 -6.09 1.99 -13.79
C TYR A 117 -4.62 2.34 -14.08
N ALA A 118 -4.34 3.02 -15.20
CA ALA A 118 -3.00 3.50 -15.50
C ALA A 118 -2.51 4.54 -14.47
N ALA A 119 -3.39 5.45 -14.03
CA ALA A 119 -3.07 6.43 -13.00
C ALA A 119 -2.72 5.76 -11.65
N MET A 120 -3.37 4.66 -11.30
CA MET A 120 -3.00 3.84 -10.13
C MET A 120 -1.58 3.30 -10.25
N ALA A 121 -1.25 2.67 -11.39
CA ALA A 121 0.09 2.15 -11.63
C ALA A 121 1.18 3.25 -11.51
N VAL A 122 0.91 4.45 -12.05
CA VAL A 122 1.81 5.61 -11.90
C VAL A 122 1.92 6.04 -10.44
N ALA A 123 0.81 6.12 -9.71
CA ALA A 123 0.80 6.53 -8.31
C ALA A 123 1.59 5.54 -7.42
N ALA A 124 1.33 4.24 -7.56
CA ALA A 124 2.05 3.19 -6.83
C ALA A 124 3.56 3.21 -7.15
N THR A 125 3.93 3.42 -8.43
CA THR A 125 5.33 3.53 -8.84
C THR A 125 6.01 4.76 -8.22
N ALA A 126 5.33 5.91 -8.22
CA ALA A 126 5.86 7.13 -7.61
C ALA A 126 6.08 6.96 -6.10
N VAL A 127 5.17 6.28 -5.40
CA VAL A 127 5.33 5.91 -3.98
C VAL A 127 6.55 5.01 -3.77
N ALA A 128 6.69 3.96 -4.60
CA ALA A 128 7.82 3.03 -4.50
C ALA A 128 9.16 3.74 -4.73
N LEU A 129 9.27 4.54 -5.78
CA LEU A 129 10.51 5.25 -6.14
C LEU A 129 10.88 6.33 -5.11
N TRP A 130 9.93 7.10 -4.60
CA TRP A 130 10.24 8.10 -3.57
C TRP A 130 10.62 7.42 -2.25
N THR A 131 9.97 6.30 -1.91
CA THR A 131 10.36 5.51 -0.73
C THR A 131 11.75 4.90 -0.90
N ALA A 132 12.12 4.45 -2.11
CA ALA A 132 13.48 4.04 -2.45
C ALA A 132 14.48 5.19 -2.24
N PHE A 133 14.10 6.41 -2.62
CA PHE A 133 14.92 7.60 -2.36
C PHE A 133 15.10 7.86 -0.85
N ILE A 134 14.06 7.68 -0.02
CA ILE A 134 14.22 7.71 1.44
C ILE A 134 15.21 6.63 1.91
N GLY A 135 15.13 5.41 1.36
CA GLY A 135 16.11 4.36 1.62
C GLY A 135 17.55 4.76 1.27
N LEU A 136 17.76 5.43 0.14
CA LEU A 136 19.06 5.97 -0.26
C LEU A 136 19.60 7.01 0.75
N LEU A 137 18.73 7.84 1.34
CA LEU A 137 19.14 8.76 2.40
C LEU A 137 19.64 8.02 3.64
N PHE A 138 18.99 6.90 4.01
CA PHE A 138 19.45 6.03 5.09
C PHE A 138 20.77 5.32 4.80
N VAL A 139 21.12 5.13 3.53
CA VAL A 139 22.43 4.56 3.13
C VAL A 139 23.53 5.63 3.15
N ARG A 140 23.21 6.87 2.73
CA ARG A 140 24.19 7.96 2.59
C ARG A 140 24.51 8.69 3.89
N LYS A 141 23.61 8.65 4.87
CA LYS A 141 23.76 9.35 6.15
C LYS A 141 24.22 8.38 7.25
N ASP A 142 25.07 8.87 8.14
CA ASP A 142 25.46 8.18 9.37
C ASP A 142 24.49 8.49 10.52
N PHE A 143 24.21 7.49 11.34
CA PHE A 143 23.30 7.58 12.49
C PHE A 143 24.01 7.15 13.77
N PRO A 144 25.04 7.89 14.25
CA PRO A 144 25.87 7.48 15.39
C PRO A 144 25.08 7.31 16.71
N GLY A 145 23.89 7.91 16.81
CA GLY A 145 22.99 7.76 17.95
C GLY A 145 22.05 6.55 17.89
N LEU A 146 22.13 5.71 16.85
CA LEU A 146 21.29 4.52 16.67
C LEU A 146 22.15 3.25 16.58
N PRO A 147 21.68 2.12 17.12
CA PRO A 147 22.37 0.85 16.92
C PRO A 147 22.40 0.44 15.44
N ASP A 148 23.54 -0.09 14.97
CA ASP A 148 23.73 -0.48 13.56
C ASP A 148 22.67 -1.46 13.05
N HIS A 149 22.32 -2.47 13.86
CA HIS A 149 21.32 -3.47 13.49
C HIS A 149 19.93 -2.85 13.25
N TYR A 150 19.60 -1.77 13.97
CA TYR A 150 18.34 -1.06 13.82
C TYR A 150 18.31 -0.30 12.48
N VAL A 151 19.40 0.40 12.15
CA VAL A 151 19.54 1.12 10.88
C VAL A 151 19.52 0.14 9.69
N TRP A 152 20.20 -1.00 9.82
CA TRP A 152 20.16 -2.06 8.80
C TRP A 152 18.77 -2.68 8.65
N GLY A 153 18.00 -2.80 9.73
CA GLY A 153 16.58 -3.19 9.67
C GLY A 153 15.74 -2.22 8.82
N ILE A 154 15.96 -0.91 8.98
CA ILE A 154 15.28 0.11 8.15
C ILE A 154 15.71 -0.02 6.69
N ARG A 155 17.02 -0.09 6.42
CA ARG A 155 17.58 -0.19 5.06
C ARG A 155 17.03 -1.41 4.33
N THR A 156 17.13 -2.59 4.95
CA THR A 156 16.65 -3.85 4.36
C THR A 156 15.13 -3.87 4.22
N GLY A 157 14.38 -3.35 5.20
CA GLY A 157 12.93 -3.22 5.11
C GLY A 157 12.48 -2.36 3.92
N ILE A 158 13.14 -1.23 3.67
CA ILE A 158 12.86 -0.39 2.50
C ILE A 158 13.22 -1.11 1.19
N VAL A 159 14.35 -1.82 1.13
CA VAL A 159 14.74 -2.60 -0.06
C VAL A 159 13.71 -3.69 -0.36
N ILE A 160 13.30 -4.45 0.65
CA ILE A 160 12.26 -5.48 0.53
C ILE A 160 10.96 -4.83 0.05
N PHE A 161 10.53 -3.73 0.67
CA PHE A 161 9.35 -2.99 0.22
C PHE A 161 9.42 -2.64 -1.26
N VAL A 162 10.51 -2.01 -1.72
CA VAL A 162 10.62 -1.57 -3.13
C VAL A 162 10.63 -2.74 -4.09
N VAL A 163 11.44 -3.78 -3.83
CA VAL A 163 11.56 -4.94 -4.72
C VAL A 163 10.21 -5.63 -4.87
N PHE A 164 9.53 -5.91 -3.77
CA PHE A 164 8.27 -6.64 -3.80
C PHE A 164 7.07 -5.77 -4.20
N ALA A 165 7.06 -4.46 -3.91
CA ALA A 165 6.02 -3.56 -4.40
C ALA A 165 5.99 -3.52 -5.94
N LEU A 166 7.14 -3.60 -6.59
CA LEU A 166 7.24 -3.59 -8.05
C LEU A 166 6.74 -4.90 -8.71
N GLU A 167 6.53 -5.98 -7.96
CA GLU A 167 5.85 -7.19 -8.48
C GLU A 167 4.40 -6.92 -8.92
N GLY A 168 3.85 -5.76 -8.55
CA GLY A 168 2.63 -5.21 -9.17
C GLY A 168 2.68 -5.19 -10.69
N PHE A 169 3.85 -4.91 -11.28
CA PHE A 169 4.05 -4.89 -12.73
C PHE A 169 3.91 -6.26 -13.38
N VAL A 170 4.25 -7.36 -12.69
CA VAL A 170 4.06 -8.72 -13.21
C VAL A 170 2.59 -9.00 -13.44
N MET A 171 1.73 -8.57 -12.51
CA MET A 171 0.28 -8.68 -12.69
C MET A 171 -0.23 -7.70 -13.75
N GLY A 172 0.27 -6.47 -13.73
CA GLY A 172 -0.12 -5.41 -14.66
C GLY A 172 0.15 -5.76 -16.12
N SER A 173 1.34 -6.31 -16.43
CA SER A 173 1.73 -6.69 -17.79
C SER A 173 0.92 -7.87 -18.34
N ARG A 174 0.27 -8.64 -17.46
CA ARG A 174 -0.53 -9.81 -17.80
C ARG A 174 -2.02 -9.52 -17.79
N MET A 175 -2.42 -8.37 -17.26
CA MET A 175 -3.83 -8.03 -16.97
C MET A 175 -4.54 -9.14 -16.16
N SER A 176 -3.78 -9.83 -15.30
CA SER A 176 -4.25 -10.98 -14.54
C SER A 176 -3.34 -11.22 -13.34
N HIS A 177 -3.92 -11.78 -12.27
CA HIS A 177 -3.18 -12.15 -11.06
C HIS A 177 -3.02 -13.67 -10.89
N THR A 178 -3.40 -14.48 -11.88
CA THR A 178 -3.27 -15.94 -11.85
C THR A 178 -2.36 -16.41 -12.98
N ILE A 179 -1.41 -17.29 -12.66
CA ILE A 179 -0.45 -17.85 -13.62
C ILE A 179 -0.75 -19.35 -13.80
N GLY A 180 -1.11 -19.72 -15.03
CA GLY A 180 -1.45 -21.10 -15.39
C GLY A 180 -2.93 -21.47 -15.24
N GLY A 181 -3.81 -20.49 -14.96
CA GLY A 181 -5.26 -20.68 -14.85
C GLY A 181 -6.04 -19.36 -14.91
N PRO A 182 -7.39 -19.41 -14.91
CA PRO A 182 -8.24 -18.22 -14.91
C PRO A 182 -8.28 -17.52 -13.54
N ASP A 183 -8.50 -16.21 -13.54
CA ASP A 183 -8.75 -15.42 -12.33
C ASP A 183 -10.12 -15.73 -11.70
N GLY A 184 -10.27 -15.46 -10.40
CA GLY A 184 -11.52 -15.67 -9.66
C GLY A 184 -11.78 -17.11 -9.18
N GLY A 185 -10.79 -18.00 -9.28
CA GLY A 185 -10.88 -19.35 -8.74
C GLY A 185 -10.86 -19.41 -7.19
N PRO A 186 -11.08 -20.60 -6.61
CA PRO A 186 -11.01 -20.80 -5.16
C PRO A 186 -9.64 -20.40 -4.61
N GLY A 187 -9.66 -19.55 -3.58
CA GLY A 187 -8.44 -19.04 -2.95
C GLY A 187 -8.53 -19.03 -1.43
N LEU A 188 -7.41 -18.68 -0.79
CA LEU A 188 -7.34 -18.56 0.67
C LEU A 188 -8.36 -17.53 1.22
N PRO A 189 -8.91 -17.73 2.43
CA PRO A 189 -9.79 -16.76 3.06
C PRO A 189 -9.14 -15.35 3.12
N VAL A 190 -9.93 -14.30 2.90
CA VAL A 190 -9.54 -12.87 2.98
C VAL A 190 -8.57 -12.40 1.88
N VAL A 191 -7.48 -13.11 1.65
CA VAL A 191 -6.46 -12.74 0.64
C VAL A 191 -6.81 -13.22 -0.76
N ASN A 192 -7.60 -14.29 -0.88
CA ASN A 192 -8.04 -14.92 -2.14
C ASN A 192 -6.88 -15.34 -3.04
N TRP A 193 -5.71 -15.66 -2.47
CA TRP A 193 -4.60 -16.21 -3.23
C TRP A 193 -4.93 -17.60 -3.75
N SER A 194 -4.57 -17.86 -5.01
CA SER A 194 -4.84 -19.14 -5.66
C SER A 194 -4.21 -20.29 -4.89
N THR A 195 -4.98 -21.36 -4.70
CA THR A 195 -4.49 -22.62 -4.08
C THR A 195 -4.10 -23.67 -5.12
N ARG A 196 -4.30 -23.38 -6.42
CA ARG A 196 -4.11 -24.31 -7.53
C ARG A 196 -3.12 -23.84 -8.59
N TYR A 197 -2.87 -22.54 -8.66
CA TYR A 197 -2.10 -21.88 -9.72
C TYR A 197 -1.09 -20.91 -9.11
N GLY A 198 -0.13 -20.44 -9.91
CA GLY A 198 0.82 -19.42 -9.46
C GLY A 198 0.13 -18.09 -9.19
N ASP A 199 0.56 -17.37 -8.16
CA ASP A 199 -0.06 -16.11 -7.73
C ASP A 199 0.99 -15.07 -7.28
N PRO A 200 1.38 -14.13 -8.17
CA PRO A 200 2.36 -13.10 -7.87
C PRO A 200 1.90 -12.12 -6.76
N ARG A 201 0.61 -12.13 -6.37
CA ARG A 201 0.15 -11.31 -5.24
C ARG A 201 0.84 -11.69 -3.94
N ILE A 202 1.31 -12.93 -3.79
CA ILE A 202 2.03 -13.38 -2.58
C ILE A 202 3.36 -12.64 -2.46
N ALA A 203 4.14 -12.61 -3.54
CA ALA A 203 5.39 -11.85 -3.60
C ALA A 203 5.10 -10.37 -3.42
N HIS A 204 4.13 -9.83 -4.17
CA HIS A 204 3.76 -8.42 -4.07
C HIS A 204 3.35 -7.99 -2.66
N PHE A 205 2.64 -8.85 -1.92
CA PHE A 205 2.19 -8.59 -0.55
C PHE A 205 3.34 -8.43 0.44
N ILE A 206 4.52 -9.02 0.19
CA ILE A 206 5.71 -8.81 1.04
C ILE A 206 6.17 -7.34 0.98
N GLY A 207 5.86 -6.66 -0.12
CA GLY A 207 6.17 -5.24 -0.33
C GLY A 207 5.03 -4.28 0.03
N MET A 208 4.05 -4.70 0.82
CA MET A 208 2.90 -3.89 1.25
C MET A 208 2.70 -3.91 2.76
#